data_AF-A0A2T6BXV7-F1
#
_entry.id   AF-A0A2T6BXV7-F1
#
_cell.length_a   1.000
_cell.length_b   1.000
_cell.length_c   1.000
_cell.angle_alpha   90.00
_cell.angle_beta   90.00
_cell.angle_gamma   90.00
#
_symmetry.space_group_name_H-M   'P 1'
#
loop_
_entity.id
_entity.type
_entity.pdbx_description
1 polymer ?
#
loop_
_entity_poly.entity_id
_entity_poly.type
_entity_poly.pdbx_seq_one_letter_code
_entity_poly.pdbx_strand_id
1 'polypeptide(L)'
;MTLDIIIFIASVVFGISLYWSETKSNGLYRAINKLTHSKELQMKPENKKGFFVNQEFIPRLIYVNLLFIIALLFLLLLPFKIQADFYVSAVVGTLIGVYLGSFVVKVKGTSENLFDSVVDTGKEIIDDIKTKEKEAPEFVKEDVNSTAVEAEEKTTHTEEPEAPKKSARERLKDKGLLK
;
A
#
# COMPACT_ATOMS: atom_id res chain seq x y z
N MET A 1 28.04 -6.60 -0.50
CA MET A 1 27.18 -6.70 0.70
C MET A 1 26.96 -5.35 1.39
N THR A 2 28.00 -4.66 1.87
CA THR A 2 27.84 -3.34 2.52
C THR A 2 27.25 -2.27 1.60
N LEU A 3 27.76 -2.14 0.38
CA LEU A 3 27.26 -1.17 -0.60
C LEU A 3 25.81 -1.51 -1.05
N ASP A 4 25.49 -2.79 -1.22
CA ASP A 4 24.14 -3.26 -1.57
C ASP A 4 23.10 -2.84 -0.53
N ILE A 5 23.43 -2.98 0.76
CA ILE A 5 22.56 -2.59 1.88
C ILE A 5 22.38 -1.07 1.90
N ILE A 6 23.45 -0.30 1.66
CA ILE A 6 23.37 1.16 1.61
C ILE A 6 22.45 1.61 0.45
N ILE A 7 22.62 1.03 -0.74
CA ILE A 7 21.74 1.30 -1.89
C ILE A 7 20.30 0.92 -1.58
N PHE A 8 20.09 -0.23 -0.93
CA PHE A 8 18.75 -0.68 -0.55
C PHE A 8 18.07 0.30 0.41
N ILE A 9 18.76 0.72 1.47
CA ILE A 9 18.20 1.68 2.43
C ILE A 9 17.96 3.03 1.75
N ALA A 10 18.91 3.50 0.94
CA ALA A 10 18.77 4.74 0.20
C ALA A 10 17.57 4.68 -0.77
N SER A 11 17.34 3.55 -1.43
CA SER A 11 16.24 3.38 -2.37
C SER A 11 14.88 3.34 -1.64
N VAL A 12 14.80 2.76 -0.44
CA VAL A 12 13.60 2.83 0.41
C VAL A 12 13.29 4.28 0.79
N VAL A 13 14.26 5.02 1.30
CA VAL A 13 14.09 6.44 1.67
C VAL A 13 13.71 7.28 0.45
N PHE A 14 14.33 7.01 -0.70
CA PHE A 14 14.01 7.66 -1.96
C PHE A 14 12.57 7.36 -2.39
N GLY A 15 12.10 6.12 -2.27
CA GLY A 15 10.71 5.74 -2.56
C GLY A 15 9.70 6.48 -1.68
N ILE A 16 9.98 6.60 -0.37
CA ILE A 16 9.13 7.37 0.57
C ILE A 16 9.10 8.85 0.15
N SER A 17 10.26 9.41 -0.17
CA SER A 17 10.41 10.81 -0.57
C SER A 17 9.68 11.12 -1.88
N LEU A 18 9.77 10.22 -2.86
CA LEU A 18 9.04 10.31 -4.13
C LEU A 18 7.53 10.32 -3.90
N TYR A 19 7.02 9.37 -3.09
CA TYR A 19 5.60 9.33 -2.76
C TYR A 19 5.16 10.63 -2.07
N TRP A 20 5.92 11.11 -1.09
CA TRP A 20 5.58 12.34 -0.37
C TRP A 20 5.60 13.56 -1.30
N SER A 21 6.61 13.70 -2.15
CA SER A 21 6.68 14.78 -3.14
C SER A 21 5.48 14.77 -4.08
N GLU A 22 5.06 13.59 -4.54
CA GLU A 22 3.91 13.48 -5.43
C GLU A 22 2.57 13.73 -4.71
N THR A 23 2.46 13.42 -3.41
CA THR A 23 1.24 13.77 -2.65
C THR A 23 1.07 15.28 -2.49
N LYS A 24 2.17 16.06 -2.46
CA LYS A 24 2.11 17.52 -2.44
C LYS A 24 1.75 18.11 -3.81
N SER A 25 2.22 17.48 -4.89
CA SER A 25 1.98 17.98 -6.25
C SER A 25 1.92 16.84 -7.28
N ASN A 26 0.83 16.78 -8.06
CA ASN A 26 0.65 15.84 -9.17
C ASN A 26 0.82 16.51 -10.56
N GLY A 27 1.48 17.66 -10.62
CA GLY A 27 1.58 18.49 -11.83
C GLY A 27 2.23 17.77 -13.01
N LEU A 28 3.31 17.01 -12.76
CA LEU A 28 4.00 16.26 -13.81
C LEU A 28 3.10 15.17 -14.43
N TYR A 29 2.35 14.44 -13.59
CA TYR A 29 1.40 13.44 -14.06
C TYR A 29 0.27 14.09 -14.88
N ARG A 30 -0.27 15.22 -14.41
CA ARG A 30 -1.31 15.97 -15.15
C ARG A 30 -0.80 16.50 -16.49
N ALA A 31 0.45 16.95 -16.57
CA ALA A 31 1.05 17.41 -17.82
C ALA A 31 1.15 16.26 -18.84
N ILE A 32 1.66 15.10 -18.42
CA ILE A 32 1.75 13.90 -19.27
C ILE A 32 0.36 13.40 -19.66
N ASN A 33 -0.60 13.42 -18.73
CA ASN A 33 -1.99 13.03 -19.03
C ASN A 33 -2.62 13.97 -20.06
N LYS A 34 -2.36 15.28 -19.99
CA LYS A 34 -2.86 16.27 -20.96
C LYS A 34 -2.24 16.08 -22.34
N LEU A 35 -0.99 15.64 -22.42
CA LEU A 35 -0.30 15.36 -23.67
C LEU A 35 -0.82 14.07 -24.34
N THR A 36 -1.14 13.05 -23.56
CA THR A 36 -1.48 11.70 -24.06
C THR A 36 -2.98 11.50 -24.27
N HIS A 37 -3.84 12.20 -23.54
CA HIS A 37 -5.29 12.00 -23.58
C HIS A 37 -6.03 13.18 -24.22
N SER A 38 -7.11 12.86 -24.95
CA SER A 38 -8.07 13.85 -25.45
C SER A 38 -8.76 14.60 -24.31
N LYS A 39 -9.29 15.80 -24.57
CA LYS A 39 -9.90 16.68 -23.55
C LYS A 39 -10.97 15.99 -22.70
N GLU A 40 -11.68 15.03 -23.28
CA GLU A 40 -12.75 14.27 -22.63
C GLU A 40 -12.23 13.19 -21.66
N LEU A 41 -11.05 12.62 -21.94
CA LEU A 41 -10.41 11.60 -21.11
C LEU A 41 -9.33 12.19 -20.19
N GLN A 42 -9.23 13.52 -20.12
CA GLN A 42 -8.27 14.18 -19.25
C GLN A 42 -8.68 14.08 -17.78
N MET A 43 -7.67 13.93 -16.94
CA MET A 43 -7.84 13.83 -15.51
C MET A 43 -8.40 15.14 -14.92
N LYS A 44 -9.55 15.03 -14.24
CA LYS A 44 -10.21 16.13 -13.53
C LYS A 44 -9.26 16.83 -12.54
N PRO A 45 -9.44 18.13 -12.27
CA PRO A 45 -8.58 18.90 -11.35
C PRO A 45 -8.60 18.43 -9.91
N GLU A 46 -9.69 17.82 -9.48
CA GLU A 46 -9.87 17.34 -8.10
C GLU A 46 -9.21 15.98 -7.85
N ASN A 47 -8.85 15.25 -8.92
CA ASN A 47 -8.28 13.92 -8.77
C ASN A 47 -6.80 14.04 -8.32
N LYS A 48 -6.41 13.27 -7.30
CA LYS A 48 -5.04 13.24 -6.73
C LYS A 48 -4.20 12.07 -7.25
N LYS A 49 -4.67 11.35 -8.27
CA LYS A 49 -3.93 10.25 -8.91
C LYS A 49 -2.59 10.74 -9.48
N GLY A 50 -1.54 9.97 -9.25
CA GLY A 50 -0.20 10.21 -9.77
C GLY A 50 0.38 8.95 -10.41
N PHE A 51 1.69 8.97 -10.65
CA PHE A 51 2.48 7.81 -11.03
C PHE A 51 2.50 6.78 -9.90
N PHE A 52 2.67 7.22 -8.66
CA PHE A 52 2.82 6.37 -7.49
C PHE A 52 1.68 6.56 -6.48
N VAL A 53 1.12 7.76 -6.39
CA VAL A 53 -0.02 8.09 -5.50
C VAL A 53 -1.34 7.56 -6.04
N ASN A 54 -2.08 6.81 -5.21
CA ASN A 54 -3.38 6.21 -5.53
C ASN A 54 -3.40 5.33 -6.79
N GLN A 55 -2.25 4.75 -7.12
CA GLN A 55 -2.08 3.90 -8.30
C GLN A 55 -1.98 2.42 -7.92
N GLU A 56 -2.54 1.54 -8.75
CA GLU A 56 -2.46 0.08 -8.57
C GLU A 56 -1.01 -0.43 -8.68
N PHE A 57 -0.77 -1.65 -8.22
CA PHE A 57 0.59 -2.23 -8.17
C PHE A 57 1.25 -2.32 -9.56
N ILE A 58 0.52 -2.82 -10.56
CA ILE A 58 1.08 -3.05 -11.91
C ILE A 58 1.60 -1.75 -12.53
N PRO A 59 0.79 -0.69 -12.68
CA PRO A 59 1.30 0.55 -13.25
C PRO A 59 2.38 1.20 -12.39
N ARG A 60 2.30 1.08 -11.06
CA ARG A 60 3.35 1.56 -10.16
C ARG A 60 4.69 0.89 -10.45
N LEU A 61 4.69 -0.43 -10.63
CA LEU A 61 5.90 -1.19 -10.98
C LEU A 61 6.47 -0.76 -12.33
N ILE A 62 5.60 -0.52 -13.33
CA ILE A 62 6.03 -0.02 -14.64
C ILE A 62 6.68 1.36 -14.51
N TYR A 63 6.08 2.29 -13.76
CA TYR A 63 6.64 3.64 -13.59
C TYR A 63 7.93 3.67 -12.80
N VAL A 64 8.08 2.83 -11.76
CA VAL A 64 9.35 2.69 -11.04
C VAL A 64 10.44 2.21 -12.01
N ASN A 65 10.18 1.15 -12.79
CA ASN A 65 11.15 0.66 -13.76
C ASN A 65 11.49 1.72 -14.82
N LEU A 66 10.49 2.44 -15.35
CA LEU A 66 10.71 3.50 -16.31
C LEU A 66 11.62 4.61 -15.75
N LEU A 67 11.39 5.02 -14.49
CA LEU A 67 12.21 6.01 -13.80
C LEU A 67 13.67 5.53 -13.69
N PHE A 68 13.89 4.28 -13.33
CA PHE A 68 15.25 3.73 -13.24
C PHE A 68 15.91 3.53 -14.60
N ILE A 69 15.17 3.15 -15.64
CA ILE A 69 15.71 3.07 -17.02
C ILE A 69 16.20 4.45 -17.47
N ILE A 70 15.41 5.50 -17.22
CA ILE A 70 15.82 6.88 -17.52
C ILE A 70 17.07 7.25 -16.70
N ALA A 71 17.10 6.94 -15.41
CA ALA A 71 18.28 7.18 -14.56
C ALA A 71 19.53 6.43 -15.05
N LEU A 72 19.38 5.18 -15.52
CA LEU A 72 20.47 4.39 -16.10
C LEU A 72 20.98 4.99 -17.41
N LEU A 73 20.09 5.51 -18.27
CA LEU A 73 20.48 6.22 -19.49
C LEU A 73 21.35 7.44 -19.16
N PHE A 74 21.01 8.20 -18.12
CA PHE A 74 21.85 9.30 -17.65
C PHE A 74 23.15 8.81 -17.01
N LEU A 75 23.13 7.71 -16.27
CA LEU A 75 24.32 7.15 -15.64
C LEU A 75 25.34 6.61 -16.65
N LEU A 76 24.89 6.19 -17.84
CA LEU A 76 25.75 5.75 -18.93
C LEU A 76 26.68 6.86 -19.45
N LEU A 77 26.33 8.14 -19.25
CA LEU A 77 27.21 9.27 -19.58
C LEU A 77 28.36 9.42 -18.59
N LEU A 78 28.27 8.83 -17.40
CA LEU A 78 29.33 8.84 -16.40
C LEU A 78 30.16 7.55 -16.50
N PRO A 79 31.43 7.57 -16.04
CA PRO A 79 32.32 6.41 -16.06
C PRO A 79 31.99 5.39 -14.93
N PHE A 80 30.71 5.14 -14.65
CA PHE A 80 30.28 4.19 -13.63
C PHE A 80 29.91 2.84 -14.25
N LYS A 81 30.32 1.74 -13.59
CA LYS A 81 29.93 0.39 -13.99
C LYS A 81 28.53 0.08 -13.45
N ILE A 82 27.60 -0.23 -14.35
CA ILE A 82 26.25 -0.64 -14.00
C ILE A 82 26.30 -2.11 -13.57
N GLN A 83 25.88 -2.39 -12.34
CA GLN A 83 25.72 -3.74 -11.82
C GLN A 83 24.23 -4.07 -11.70
N ALA A 84 23.84 -5.25 -12.17
CA ALA A 84 22.44 -5.70 -12.14
C ALA A 84 21.90 -5.80 -10.70
N ASP A 85 22.75 -6.20 -9.75
CA ASP A 85 22.37 -6.36 -8.33
C ASP A 85 21.93 -5.02 -7.72
N PHE A 86 22.64 -3.94 -8.02
CA PHE A 86 22.28 -2.59 -7.58
C PHE A 86 20.96 -2.13 -8.18
N TYR A 87 20.70 -2.48 -9.44
CA TYR A 87 19.43 -2.16 -10.11
C TYR A 87 18.26 -2.86 -9.42
N VAL A 88 18.36 -4.17 -9.18
CA VAL A 88 17.30 -4.94 -8.54
C VAL A 88 17.04 -4.43 -7.12
N SER A 89 18.10 -4.21 -6.34
CA SER A 89 18.00 -3.65 -4.98
C SER A 89 17.34 -2.26 -4.97
N ALA A 90 17.68 -1.40 -5.93
CA ALA A 90 17.11 -0.07 -6.04
C ALA A 90 15.62 -0.11 -6.42
N VAL A 91 15.22 -0.94 -7.39
CA VAL A 91 13.82 -1.10 -7.82
C VAL A 91 12.96 -1.70 -6.70
N VAL A 92 13.45 -2.75 -6.04
CA VAL A 92 12.71 -3.39 -4.94
C VAL A 92 12.58 -2.47 -3.73
N GLY A 93 13.68 -1.83 -3.32
CA GLY A 93 13.65 -0.92 -2.18
C GLY A 93 12.80 0.33 -2.44
N THR A 94 12.83 0.90 -3.65
CA THR A 94 11.91 1.99 -4.00
C THR A 94 10.46 1.56 -3.96
N LEU A 95 10.11 0.38 -4.49
CA LEU A 95 8.74 -0.14 -4.40
C LEU A 95 8.27 -0.23 -2.94
N ILE A 96 9.09 -0.83 -2.07
CA ILE A 96 8.84 -0.90 -0.63
C ILE A 96 8.66 0.50 -0.04
N GLY A 97 9.56 1.43 -0.39
CA GLY A 97 9.50 2.82 0.06
C GLY A 97 8.22 3.54 -0.36
N VAL A 98 7.76 3.35 -1.60
CA VAL A 98 6.52 3.95 -2.09
C VAL A 98 5.29 3.38 -1.32
N TYR A 99 5.30 2.10 -0.99
CA TYR A 99 4.24 1.49 -0.17
C TYR A 99 4.24 2.01 1.27
N LEU A 100 5.43 2.12 1.88
CA LEU A 100 5.59 2.75 3.19
C LEU A 100 5.10 4.21 3.17
N GLY A 101 5.47 4.98 2.14
CA GLY A 101 4.98 6.34 1.95
C GLY A 101 3.45 6.40 1.87
N SER A 102 2.84 5.47 1.14
CA SER A 102 1.38 5.36 1.08
C SER A 102 0.74 5.04 2.42
N PHE A 103 1.36 4.21 3.23
CA PHE A 103 0.88 3.89 4.56
C PHE A 103 0.99 5.10 5.50
N VAL A 104 2.15 5.76 5.54
CA VAL A 104 2.39 6.95 6.39
C VAL A 104 1.39 8.06 6.08
N VAL A 105 1.14 8.34 4.81
CA VAL A 105 0.18 9.39 4.41
C VAL A 105 -1.27 9.00 4.74
N LYS A 106 -1.64 7.73 4.58
CA LYS A 106 -2.96 7.23 4.98
C LYS A 106 -3.17 7.33 6.49
N VAL A 107 -2.19 6.90 7.29
CA VAL A 107 -2.26 7.00 8.76
C VAL A 107 -2.40 8.45 9.20
N LYS A 108 -1.65 9.38 8.60
CA LYS A 108 -1.78 10.80 8.92
C LYS A 108 -3.21 11.31 8.64
N GLY A 109 -3.73 11.06 7.44
CA GLY A 109 -5.08 11.49 7.06
C GLY A 109 -6.19 10.84 7.89
N THR A 110 -6.02 9.59 8.32
CA THR A 110 -6.97 8.92 9.22
C THR A 110 -6.84 9.41 10.66
N SER A 111 -5.64 9.66 11.14
CA SER A 111 -5.40 10.11 12.52
C SER A 111 -6.04 11.47 12.79
N GLU A 112 -5.99 12.43 11.86
CA GLU A 112 -6.66 13.73 12.02
C GLU A 112 -8.18 13.56 12.26
N ASN A 113 -8.83 12.64 11.55
CA ASN A 113 -10.26 12.34 11.73
C ASN A 113 -10.57 11.50 13.00
N LEU A 114 -9.65 10.63 13.41
CA LEU A 114 -9.80 9.82 14.62
C LEU A 114 -9.52 10.61 15.90
N PHE A 115 -8.55 11.55 15.87
CA PHE A 115 -8.29 12.44 17.00
C PHE A 115 -9.46 13.39 17.23
N ASP A 116 -10.04 13.97 16.18
CA ASP A 116 -11.22 14.84 16.33
C ASP A 116 -12.42 14.08 16.92
N SER A 117 -12.71 12.88 16.40
CA SER A 117 -13.82 12.07 16.93
C SER A 117 -13.55 11.52 18.34
N VAL A 118 -12.33 11.14 18.69
CA VAL A 118 -11.98 10.70 20.07
C VAL A 118 -11.95 11.87 21.05
N VAL A 119 -11.59 13.09 20.62
CA VAL A 119 -11.66 14.29 21.45
C VAL A 119 -13.12 14.69 21.71
N ASP A 120 -13.99 14.59 20.70
CA ASP A 120 -15.41 14.90 20.87
C ASP A 120 -16.13 13.83 21.70
N THR A 121 -15.88 12.54 21.46
CA THR A 121 -16.38 11.46 22.33
C THR A 121 -15.75 11.56 23.73
N GLY A 122 -14.50 11.99 23.86
CA GLY A 122 -13.84 12.20 25.14
C GLY A 122 -14.45 13.35 25.93
N LYS A 123 -14.85 14.44 25.28
CA LYS A 123 -15.62 15.53 25.91
C LYS A 123 -16.99 15.05 26.36
N GLU A 124 -17.69 14.29 25.53
CA GLU A 124 -19.01 13.73 25.88
C GLU A 124 -18.91 12.78 27.08
N ILE A 125 -17.88 11.94 27.15
CA ILE A 125 -17.62 11.05 28.30
C ILE A 125 -17.19 11.85 29.54
N ILE A 126 -16.37 12.89 29.42
CA ILE A 126 -15.98 13.75 30.55
C ILE A 126 -17.18 14.53 31.09
N ASP A 127 -18.06 15.01 30.22
CA ASP A 127 -19.28 15.69 30.62
C ASP A 127 -20.27 14.70 31.26
N ASP A 128 -20.38 13.47 30.75
CA ASP A 128 -21.22 12.43 31.34
C ASP A 128 -20.67 11.93 32.70
N ILE A 129 -19.34 11.90 32.87
CA ILE A 129 -18.68 11.59 34.16
C ILE A 129 -18.85 12.74 35.16
N LYS A 130 -18.68 14.00 34.76
CA LYS A 130 -18.95 15.16 35.61
C LYS A 130 -20.43 15.24 36.04
N THR A 131 -21.33 14.73 35.21
CA THR A 131 -22.76 14.66 35.53
C THR A 131 -23.07 13.48 36.47
N LYS A 132 -22.28 12.39 36.41
CA LYS A 132 -22.42 11.20 37.26
C LYS A 132 -21.63 11.22 38.58
N GLU A 133 -20.75 12.20 38.81
CA GLU A 133 -19.90 12.31 40.02
C GLU A 133 -20.67 12.71 41.32
N LYS A 134 -22.01 12.66 41.32
CA LYS A 134 -22.82 12.87 42.53
C LYS A 134 -23.14 11.60 43.32
N GLU A 135 -22.73 10.41 42.88
CA GLU A 135 -22.96 9.17 43.63
C GLU A 135 -21.72 8.26 43.59
N ALA A 136 -20.90 8.33 44.64
CA ALA A 136 -19.95 7.29 45.03
C ALA A 136 -20.56 6.48 46.21
N PRO A 137 -20.00 5.33 46.66
CA PRO A 137 -18.86 4.51 46.19
C PRO A 137 -19.34 3.03 45.95
N GLU A 138 -18.56 1.97 45.66
CA GLU A 138 -17.48 1.34 46.40
C GLU A 138 -17.24 -0.08 45.77
N PHE A 139 -16.04 -0.67 45.97
CA PHE A 139 -15.69 -2.11 45.93
C PHE A 139 -15.05 -2.81 44.69
N VAL A 140 -13.80 -3.26 44.94
CA VAL A 140 -13.19 -4.59 44.61
C VAL A 140 -12.69 -4.76 43.16
N LYS A 141 -11.39 -4.63 42.83
CA LYS A 141 -10.19 -5.46 43.06
C LYS A 141 -10.31 -6.95 42.70
N GLU A 142 -9.27 -7.45 42.01
CA GLU A 142 -8.96 -8.87 41.71
C GLU A 142 -9.81 -9.48 40.56
N ASP A 143 -9.29 -10.12 39.52
CA ASP A 143 -8.18 -11.05 39.46
C ASP A 143 -7.44 -11.10 38.11
N VAL A 144 -6.15 -11.35 38.24
CA VAL A 144 -5.18 -11.80 37.22
C VAL A 144 -5.22 -13.32 37.18
N ASN A 145 -5.30 -13.98 36.01
CA ASN A 145 -4.35 -15.05 35.62
C ASN A 145 -4.74 -15.88 34.38
N SER A 146 -3.66 -16.41 33.78
CA SER A 146 -3.53 -17.65 32.97
C SER A 146 -3.82 -17.52 31.48
N THR A 147 -2.81 -17.37 30.60
CA THR A 147 -1.72 -18.31 30.24
C THR A 147 -2.23 -19.58 29.54
N ALA A 148 -1.99 -19.68 28.23
CA ALA A 148 -1.59 -20.91 27.54
C ALA A 148 -1.12 -20.58 26.10
N VAL A 149 0.17 -20.78 25.88
CA VAL A 149 0.88 -20.82 24.59
C VAL A 149 1.02 -22.31 24.21
N GLU A 150 1.46 -22.57 22.96
CA GLU A 150 2.03 -23.81 22.40
C GLU A 150 1.03 -24.71 21.64
N ALA A 151 1.38 -25.36 20.52
CA ALA A 151 2.54 -25.34 19.63
C ALA A 151 2.19 -26.17 18.36
N GLU A 152 3.12 -26.14 17.42
CA GLU A 152 3.26 -26.80 16.12
C GLU A 152 2.93 -28.31 16.06
N GLU A 153 2.52 -28.85 14.90
CA GLU A 153 3.37 -29.63 13.97
C GLU A 153 2.58 -30.47 12.91
N LYS A 154 3.08 -30.40 11.65
CA LYS A 154 3.31 -31.48 10.66
C LYS A 154 2.19 -32.36 10.02
N THR A 155 2.18 -32.27 8.68
CA THR A 155 2.26 -33.33 7.62
C THR A 155 1.04 -34.14 7.14
N THR A 156 0.70 -33.87 5.86
CA THR A 156 0.47 -34.78 4.71
C THR A 156 -0.31 -36.11 4.84
N HIS A 157 -1.42 -36.22 4.08
CA HIS A 157 -1.92 -37.42 3.36
C HIS A 157 -2.93 -36.96 2.27
N THR A 158 -2.64 -37.14 0.97
CA THR A 158 -3.07 -38.22 0.02
C THR A 158 -4.42 -37.96 -0.68
N GLU A 159 -4.38 -37.99 -2.01
CA GLU A 159 -5.44 -37.76 -3.01
C GLU A 159 -6.47 -38.90 -3.12
N GLU A 160 -7.74 -38.56 -3.41
CA GLU A 160 -8.69 -39.31 -4.27
C GLU A 160 -9.84 -38.38 -4.73
N PRO A 161 -10.63 -38.69 -5.78
CA PRO A 161 -10.77 -37.83 -6.96
C PRO A 161 -12.18 -37.23 -7.12
N GLU A 162 -12.30 -35.91 -7.28
CA GLU A 162 -13.58 -35.29 -7.61
C GLU A 162 -13.88 -35.38 -9.12
N ALA A 163 -15.08 -35.89 -9.42
CA ALA A 163 -15.70 -36.17 -10.71
C ALA A 163 -15.45 -35.16 -11.87
N PRO A 164 -15.50 -35.62 -13.13
CA PRO A 164 -15.20 -34.80 -14.30
C PRO A 164 -16.17 -33.61 -14.43
N LYS A 165 -15.66 -32.40 -14.22
CA LYS A 165 -16.42 -31.16 -14.43
C LYS A 165 -16.66 -30.98 -15.93
N LYS A 166 -17.94 -31.01 -16.35
CA LYS A 166 -18.38 -30.75 -17.72
C LYS A 166 -17.70 -29.52 -18.32
N SER A 167 -17.21 -29.65 -19.56
CA SER A 167 -16.48 -28.60 -20.26
C SER A 167 -17.36 -27.35 -20.46
N ALA A 168 -16.74 -26.16 -20.42
CA ALA A 168 -17.42 -24.88 -20.61
C ALA A 168 -18.29 -24.85 -21.89
N ARG A 169 -17.92 -25.64 -22.90
CA ARG A 169 -18.65 -25.78 -24.16
C ARG A 169 -20.00 -26.48 -24.00
N GLU A 170 -20.07 -27.51 -23.16
CA GLU A 170 -21.34 -28.21 -22.86
C GLU A 170 -22.27 -27.33 -22.02
N ARG A 171 -21.70 -26.55 -21.09
CA ARG A 171 -22.47 -25.56 -20.29
C ARG A 171 -23.09 -24.45 -21.14
N LEU A 172 -22.43 -24.09 -22.25
CA LEU A 172 -22.93 -23.10 -23.20
C LEU A 172 -23.98 -23.69 -24.16
N LYS A 173 -23.88 -24.99 -24.47
CA LYS A 173 -24.87 -25.72 -25.28
C LYS A 173 -26.16 -25.97 -24.51
N ASP A 174 -26.08 -26.35 -23.22
CA ASP A 174 -27.26 -26.50 -22.33
C ASP A 174 -28.03 -25.18 -22.15
N LYS A 175 -27.34 -24.04 -22.26
CA LYS A 175 -27.96 -22.70 -22.18
C LYS A 175 -28.51 -22.19 -23.51
N GLY A 176 -28.50 -23.01 -24.57
CA GLY A 176 -29.05 -22.66 -25.89
C GLY A 176 -28.29 -21.55 -26.62
N LEU A 177 -27.07 -21.22 -26.18
CA LEU A 177 -26.24 -20.16 -26.75
C LEU A 177 -25.38 -20.63 -27.93
N LEU A 178 -25.34 -21.95 -28.18
CA LEU A 178 -24.67 -22.60 -29.29
C LEU A 178 -25.64 -23.60 -29.92
N LYS A 179 -25.89 -23.51 -31.23
CA LYS A 179 -26.59 -24.57 -31.99
C LYS A 179 -25.63 -25.70 -32.31
#